data_AF-F6ZA28-F1
#
_entry.id   AF-F6ZA28-F1
#
_cell.length_a   1.000
_cell.length_b   1.000
_cell.length_c   1.000
_cell.angle_alpha   90.00
_cell.angle_beta   90.00
_cell.angle_gamma   90.00
#
_symmetry.space_group_name_H-M   'P 1'
#
loop_
_entity.id
_entity.type
_entity.pdbx_description
1 polymer ?
#
loop_
_entity_poly.entity_id
_entity_poly.type
_entity_poly.pdbx_seq_one_letter_code
_entity_poly.pdbx_strand_id
1 'polypeptide(L)'
;MAGDLTDATVDAMGEAAEPLSRIIAPYGKYFSTGNHEYYTGDVENWFKLLESFDFHILHNSNVKIHDKSDDKQWICMAGVDDIQADQIGYTGHGMNLKQAYEGCDEKHSTILVAHQPKAAKFALDSDYKIQLVLSGHTHGGQMYPIIWLAYFLNPYLSGLYQHGASSYVYVSQGSVYYGFPLRLGSYPEIPNIVLRSV
;
A
#
# COMPACT_ATOMS: atom_id res chain seq x y z
N MET A 1 2.98 4.00 2.46
CA MET A 1 3.39 3.66 1.09
C MET A 1 2.84 2.29 0.76
N ALA A 2 2.11 2.17 -0.34
CA ALA A 2 1.44 0.95 -0.75
C ALA A 2 2.27 0.27 -1.85
N GLY A 3 3.46 -0.23 -1.53
CA GLY A 3 4.28 -1.05 -2.40
C GLY A 3 4.96 -0.37 -3.59
N ASP A 4 5.67 -1.18 -4.36
CA ASP A 4 6.40 -0.83 -5.59
C ASP A 4 7.29 0.39 -5.40
N LEU A 5 8.13 0.33 -4.37
CA LEU A 5 9.14 1.35 -4.14
C LEU A 5 10.19 1.33 -5.26
N THR A 6 10.49 0.14 -5.78
CA THR A 6 11.67 -0.11 -6.60
C THR A 6 11.50 -1.30 -7.53
N ASP A 7 12.15 -1.19 -8.70
CA ASP A 7 12.33 -2.26 -9.69
C ASP A 7 13.68 -2.97 -9.56
N ALA A 8 14.45 -2.71 -8.49
CA ALA A 8 15.81 -3.22 -8.28
C ALA A 8 16.13 -3.57 -6.82
N THR A 9 17.26 -4.25 -6.61
CA THR A 9 17.78 -4.57 -5.26
C THR A 9 18.26 -3.32 -4.52
N VAL A 10 18.39 -3.42 -3.20
CA VAL A 10 18.98 -2.37 -2.34
C VAL A 10 20.40 -2.04 -2.77
N ASP A 11 21.21 -3.03 -3.15
CA ASP A 11 22.57 -2.80 -3.63
C ASP A 11 22.63 -1.90 -4.87
N ALA A 12 21.61 -1.97 -5.72
CA ALA A 12 21.54 -1.17 -6.95
C ALA A 12 20.91 0.22 -6.77
N MET A 13 19.91 0.33 -5.89
CA MET A 13 19.06 1.53 -5.78
C MET A 13 18.85 2.07 -4.37
N GLY A 14 19.49 1.49 -3.35
CA GLY A 14 19.32 1.88 -1.95
C GLY A 14 19.69 3.36 -1.69
N GLU A 15 20.76 3.86 -2.33
CA GLU A 15 21.14 5.27 -2.24
C GLU A 15 20.05 6.20 -2.80
N ALA A 16 19.35 5.79 -3.86
CA ALA A 16 18.26 6.60 -4.44
C ALA A 16 17.05 6.72 -3.50
N ALA A 17 16.90 5.81 -2.53
CA ALA A 17 15.87 5.84 -1.51
C ALA A 17 16.23 6.72 -0.29
N GLU A 18 17.49 7.16 -0.14
CA GLU A 18 17.97 7.97 0.99
C GLU A 18 17.11 9.23 1.28
N PRO A 19 16.56 9.95 0.29
CA PRO A 19 15.67 11.08 0.56
C PRO A 19 14.42 10.74 1.39
N LEU A 20 13.96 9.48 1.41
CA LEU A 20 12.82 9.05 2.23
C LEU A 20 13.08 9.15 3.74
N SER A 21 14.35 9.09 4.15
CA SER A 21 14.75 9.32 5.54
C SER A 21 14.33 10.71 6.05
N ARG A 22 14.27 11.70 5.14
CA ARG A 22 14.00 13.11 5.45
C ARG A 22 12.51 13.44 5.57
N ILE A 23 11.62 12.49 5.30
CA ILE A 23 10.17 12.68 5.46
C ILE A 23 9.88 12.90 6.95
N ILE A 24 9.15 13.98 7.26
CA ILE A 24 8.66 14.25 8.62
C ILE A 24 7.20 13.80 8.68
N ALA A 25 6.94 12.72 9.42
CA ALA A 25 5.62 12.15 9.61
C ALA A 25 5.35 11.98 11.12
N PRO A 26 4.68 12.94 11.78
CA PRO A 26 4.46 12.89 13.23
C PRO A 26 3.73 11.64 13.73
N TYR A 27 2.93 11.03 12.85
CA TYR A 27 2.17 9.82 13.12
C TYR A 27 2.82 8.55 12.57
N GLY A 28 4.08 8.61 12.14
CA GLY A 28 4.84 7.48 11.62
C GLY A 28 4.83 7.36 10.09
N LYS A 29 5.81 6.62 9.57
CA LYS A 29 5.92 6.25 8.16
C LYS A 29 5.59 4.76 8.05
N TYR A 30 4.77 4.39 7.08
CA TYR A 30 4.27 3.01 6.97
C TYR A 30 4.53 2.47 5.57
N PHE A 31 4.92 1.20 5.47
CA PHE A 31 5.17 0.54 4.20
C PHE A 31 4.53 -0.85 4.17
N SER A 32 3.80 -1.15 3.10
CA SER A 32 3.40 -2.52 2.73
C SER A 32 4.04 -2.82 1.38
N THR A 33 4.39 -4.08 1.13
CA THR A 33 4.99 -4.51 -0.14
C THR A 33 4.03 -4.37 -1.30
N GLY A 34 4.59 -4.16 -2.49
CA GLY A 34 3.96 -4.40 -3.78
C GLY A 34 4.57 -5.60 -4.46
N ASN A 35 4.15 -5.89 -5.69
CA ASN A 35 4.64 -7.06 -6.41
C ASN A 35 6.11 -6.91 -6.83
N HIS A 36 6.63 -5.70 -6.99
CA HIS A 36 8.00 -5.48 -7.44
C HIS A 36 9.06 -5.77 -6.37
N GLU A 37 8.73 -5.59 -5.09
CA GLU A 37 9.60 -6.08 -4.00
C GLU A 37 9.82 -7.60 -4.10
N TYR A 38 8.79 -8.36 -4.50
CA TYR A 38 8.89 -9.80 -4.69
C TYR A 38 9.56 -10.21 -6.01
N TYR A 39 9.34 -9.45 -7.09
CA TYR A 39 10.00 -9.73 -8.38
C TYR A 39 11.51 -9.52 -8.34
N THR A 40 11.98 -8.54 -7.58
CA THR A 40 13.41 -8.32 -7.36
C THR A 40 14.01 -9.37 -6.41
N GLY A 41 13.18 -9.99 -5.58
CA GLY A 41 13.56 -11.01 -4.63
C GLY A 41 14.29 -10.49 -3.39
N ASP A 42 14.32 -9.16 -3.18
CA ASP A 42 15.16 -8.48 -2.20
C ASP A 42 14.36 -7.81 -1.06
N VAL A 43 13.16 -8.32 -0.80
CA VAL A 43 12.17 -7.79 0.16
C VAL A 43 12.81 -7.51 1.54
N GLU A 44 13.56 -8.46 2.08
CA GLU A 44 14.15 -8.38 3.41
C GLU A 44 15.20 -7.27 3.55
N ASN A 45 15.98 -7.00 2.49
CA ASN A 45 16.94 -5.91 2.53
C ASN A 45 16.23 -4.56 2.39
N TRP A 46 15.17 -4.49 1.56
CA TRP A 46 14.33 -3.31 1.48
C TRP A 46 13.63 -2.99 2.80
N PHE A 47 13.13 -4.00 3.52
CA PHE A 47 12.59 -3.84 4.87
C PHE A 47 13.63 -3.23 5.80
N LYS A 48 14.83 -3.82 5.90
CA LYS A 48 15.90 -3.29 6.76
C LYS A 48 16.29 -1.86 6.42
N LEU A 49 16.39 -1.53 5.12
CA LEU A 49 16.72 -0.18 4.68
C LEU A 49 15.62 0.81 5.08
N LEU A 50 14.36 0.48 4.83
CA LEU A 50 13.23 1.35 5.17
C LEU A 50 13.07 1.51 6.68
N GLU A 51 13.29 0.46 7.47
CA GLU A 51 13.32 0.54 8.93
C GLU A 51 14.42 1.49 9.42
N SER A 52 15.59 1.49 8.76
CA SER A 52 16.66 2.47 9.05
C SER A 52 16.26 3.92 8.73
N PHE A 53 15.19 4.12 7.96
CA PHE A 53 14.57 5.41 7.64
C PHE A 53 13.31 5.69 8.48
N ASP A 54 13.12 4.97 9.58
CA ASP A 54 11.97 5.06 10.50
C ASP A 54 10.63 4.67 9.88
N PHE A 55 10.63 3.77 8.89
CA PHE A 55 9.40 3.13 8.44
C PHE A 55 9.01 1.95 9.32
N HIS A 56 7.73 1.88 9.66
CA HIS A 56 7.09 0.68 10.16
C HIS A 56 6.66 -0.18 8.97
N ILE A 57 7.25 -1.37 8.88
CA ILE A 57 6.89 -2.36 7.88
C ILE A 57 5.60 -3.08 8.33
N LEU A 58 4.56 -2.98 7.52
CA LEU A 58 3.27 -3.60 7.72
C LEU A 58 3.22 -4.99 7.06
N HIS A 59 4.17 -5.86 7.42
CA HIS A 59 4.21 -7.25 6.96
C HIS A 59 3.07 -8.04 7.62
N ASN A 60 1.90 -8.08 6.98
CA ASN A 60 0.66 -8.66 7.51
C ASN A 60 0.38 -8.26 8.97
N SER A 61 0.55 -6.98 9.28
CA SER A 61 0.52 -6.46 10.64
C SER A 61 -0.21 -5.13 10.71
N ASN A 62 -0.43 -4.65 11.93
CA ASN A 62 -1.03 -3.35 12.17
C ASN A 62 -0.38 -2.63 13.34
N VAL A 63 -0.69 -1.35 13.40
CA VAL A 63 -0.31 -0.43 14.48
C VAL A 63 -1.46 0.52 14.77
N LYS A 64 -1.58 0.92 16.02
CA LYS A 64 -2.56 1.93 16.45
C LYS A 64 -1.94 3.30 16.31
N ILE A 65 -2.53 4.14 15.47
CA ILE A 65 -2.16 5.54 15.33
C ILE A 65 -3.09 6.37 16.21
N HIS A 66 -2.52 7.11 17.15
CA HIS A 66 -3.27 7.95 18.09
C HIS A 66 -2.51 9.25 18.37
N ASP A 67 -3.21 10.24 18.92
CA ASP A 67 -2.56 11.42 19.46
C ASP A 67 -1.83 11.06 20.76
N LYS A 68 -0.67 11.65 21.03
CA LYS A 68 0.08 11.41 22.27
C LYS A 68 -0.71 11.77 23.53
N SER A 69 -1.71 12.65 23.40
CA SER A 69 -2.54 13.15 24.49
C SER A 69 -3.83 12.35 24.71
N ASP A 70 -4.24 11.48 23.77
CA ASP A 70 -5.44 10.65 23.89
C ASP A 70 -5.21 9.28 23.23
N ASP A 71 -5.13 8.23 24.05
CA ASP A 71 -4.98 6.84 23.61
C ASP A 71 -6.31 6.13 23.36
N LYS A 72 -7.44 6.77 23.69
CA LYS A 72 -8.78 6.21 23.50
C LYS A 72 -9.27 6.40 22.08
N GLN A 73 -8.83 7.45 21.40
CA GLN A 73 -9.16 7.71 20.00
C GLN A 73 -7.98 7.34 19.12
N TRP A 74 -8.16 6.32 18.29
CA TRP A 74 -7.09 5.82 17.44
C TRP A 74 -7.63 5.29 16.11
N ILE A 75 -6.72 5.15 15.16
CA ILE A 75 -6.93 4.54 13.84
C ILE A 75 -6.08 3.28 13.77
N CYS A 76 -6.67 2.16 13.36
CA CYS A 76 -5.89 0.97 13.02
C CYS A 76 -5.25 1.20 11.66
N MET A 77 -3.92 1.32 11.60
CA MET A 77 -3.17 1.30 10.36
C MET A 77 -2.68 -0.12 10.13
N ALA A 78 -3.38 -0.85 9.26
CA ALA A 78 -3.05 -2.22 8.90
C ALA A 78 -2.39 -2.25 7.54
N GLY A 79 -1.55 -3.26 7.28
CA GLY A 79 -1.04 -3.56 5.95
C GLY A 79 -0.88 -5.05 5.74
N VAL A 80 -1.00 -5.43 4.48
CA VAL A 80 -0.83 -6.82 4.04
C VAL A 80 0.31 -6.92 3.04
N ASP A 81 0.93 -8.08 3.02
CA ASP A 81 1.83 -8.44 1.94
C ASP A 81 1.11 -8.48 0.60
N ASP A 82 1.87 -8.29 -0.47
CA ASP A 82 1.29 -8.33 -1.81
C ASP A 82 0.85 -9.75 -2.17
N ILE A 83 -0.31 -9.85 -2.81
CA ILE A 83 -0.88 -11.13 -3.26
C ILE A 83 0.01 -11.86 -4.28
N GLN A 84 0.95 -11.17 -4.91
CA GLN A 84 1.91 -11.79 -5.82
C GLN A 84 2.87 -12.75 -5.11
N ALA A 85 3.17 -12.53 -3.82
CA ALA A 85 4.06 -13.38 -3.04
C ALA A 85 3.58 -14.84 -3.00
N ASP A 86 2.28 -15.04 -2.75
CA ASP A 86 1.66 -16.38 -2.75
C ASP A 86 1.71 -17.03 -4.13
N GLN A 87 1.47 -16.24 -5.20
CA GLN A 87 1.42 -16.75 -6.57
C GLN A 87 2.78 -17.26 -7.06
N ILE A 88 3.87 -16.66 -6.59
CA ILE A 88 5.23 -17.07 -6.95
C ILE A 88 5.86 -18.01 -5.92
N GLY A 89 5.16 -18.31 -4.81
CA GLY A 89 5.66 -19.17 -3.74
C GLY A 89 6.82 -18.55 -2.94
N TYR A 90 6.81 -17.23 -2.75
CA TYR A 90 7.84 -16.56 -1.96
C TYR A 90 7.70 -16.95 -0.48
N THR A 91 8.72 -17.60 0.07
CA THR A 91 8.63 -18.22 1.41
C THR A 91 8.50 -17.18 2.50
N GLY A 92 7.54 -17.37 3.42
CA GLY A 92 7.33 -16.47 4.57
C GLY A 92 6.47 -15.25 4.27
N HIS A 93 6.08 -15.05 3.00
CA HIS A 93 5.26 -13.95 2.55
C HIS A 93 3.98 -14.45 1.88
N GLY A 94 3.02 -13.54 1.74
CA GLY A 94 1.68 -13.87 1.24
C GLY A 94 0.63 -13.03 1.95
N MET A 95 -0.45 -12.70 1.26
CA MET A 95 -1.48 -11.82 1.83
C MET A 95 -2.19 -12.54 2.99
N ASN A 96 -2.04 -12.01 4.21
CA ASN A 96 -2.74 -12.52 5.39
C ASN A 96 -3.54 -11.40 6.07
N LEU A 97 -4.74 -11.17 5.55
CA LEU A 97 -5.65 -10.14 6.06
C LEU A 97 -6.08 -10.37 7.50
N LYS A 98 -6.27 -11.64 7.90
CA LYS A 98 -6.68 -11.98 9.26
C LYS A 98 -5.64 -11.53 10.27
N GLN A 99 -4.37 -11.80 9.99
CA GLN A 99 -3.25 -11.38 10.84
C GLN A 99 -3.10 -9.86 10.84
N ALA A 100 -3.19 -9.23 9.67
CA ALA A 100 -3.14 -7.77 9.56
C ALA A 100 -4.26 -7.08 10.35
N TYR A 101 -5.44 -7.69 10.46
CA TYR A 101 -6.57 -7.13 11.21
C TYR A 101 -6.56 -7.48 12.70
N GLU A 102 -5.68 -8.37 13.16
CA GLU A 102 -5.68 -8.84 14.56
C GLU A 102 -5.41 -7.69 15.54
N GLY A 103 -6.39 -7.39 16.40
CA GLY A 103 -6.31 -6.28 17.35
C GLY A 103 -6.87 -4.94 16.84
N CYS A 104 -7.25 -4.84 15.56
CA CYS A 104 -8.19 -3.83 15.10
C CYS A 104 -9.58 -4.15 15.68
N ASP A 105 -10.32 -3.12 16.10
CA ASP A 105 -11.69 -3.30 16.63
C ASP A 105 -12.71 -2.53 15.80
N GLU A 106 -13.99 -2.86 15.97
CA GLU A 106 -15.07 -2.24 15.20
C GLU A 106 -15.44 -0.83 15.65
N LYS A 107 -14.91 -0.36 16.79
CA LYS A 107 -15.21 0.98 17.34
C LYS A 107 -14.30 2.04 16.73
N HIS A 108 -13.17 1.63 16.17
CA HIS A 108 -12.16 2.50 15.58
C HIS A 108 -12.09 2.31 14.07
N SER A 109 -11.69 3.37 13.36
CA SER A 109 -11.49 3.30 11.92
C SER A 109 -10.24 2.49 11.59
N THR A 110 -10.35 1.61 10.61
CA THR A 110 -9.24 0.87 10.02
C THR A 110 -8.91 1.42 8.64
N ILE A 111 -7.64 1.78 8.45
CA ILE A 111 -7.03 2.07 7.17
C ILE A 111 -6.14 0.88 6.81
N LEU A 112 -6.43 0.23 5.70
CA LEU A 112 -5.64 -0.87 5.17
C LEU A 112 -4.72 -0.38 4.05
N VAL A 113 -3.44 -0.73 4.11
CA VAL A 113 -2.50 -0.57 3.01
C VAL A 113 -2.39 -1.90 2.27
N ALA A 114 -2.88 -1.96 1.04
CA ALA A 114 -2.84 -3.15 0.20
C ALA A 114 -2.52 -2.73 -1.23
N HIS A 115 -1.37 -3.16 -1.75
CA HIS A 115 -0.83 -2.63 -2.99
C HIS A 115 -1.76 -2.83 -4.20
N GLN A 116 -2.20 -4.07 -4.46
CA GLN A 116 -3.07 -4.35 -5.61
C GLN A 116 -4.55 -4.03 -5.35
N PRO A 117 -5.26 -3.41 -6.32
CA PRO A 117 -6.72 -3.24 -6.27
C PRO A 117 -7.51 -4.53 -6.05
N LYS A 118 -7.00 -5.67 -6.51
CA LYS A 118 -7.62 -6.99 -6.26
C LYS A 118 -7.58 -7.38 -4.78
N ALA A 119 -6.46 -7.13 -4.11
CA ALA A 119 -6.32 -7.33 -2.67
C ALA A 119 -7.24 -6.39 -1.89
N ALA A 120 -7.35 -5.12 -2.33
CA ALA A 120 -8.28 -4.16 -1.76
C ALA A 120 -9.73 -4.62 -1.87
N LYS A 121 -10.16 -5.09 -3.05
CA LYS A 121 -11.51 -5.63 -3.24
C LYS A 121 -11.75 -6.85 -2.35
N PHE A 122 -10.81 -7.79 -2.31
CA PHE A 122 -10.91 -8.97 -1.45
C PHE A 122 -11.10 -8.59 0.03
N ALA A 123 -10.33 -7.61 0.51
CA ALA A 123 -10.43 -7.16 1.89
C ALA A 123 -11.77 -6.47 2.19
N LEU A 124 -12.29 -5.69 1.25
CA LEU A 124 -13.57 -4.99 1.41
C LEU A 124 -14.81 -5.87 1.25
N ASP A 125 -14.70 -6.96 0.50
CA ASP A 125 -15.75 -7.98 0.40
C ASP A 125 -15.75 -8.94 1.62
N SER A 126 -14.78 -8.82 2.53
CA SER A 126 -14.66 -9.66 3.73
C SER A 126 -15.54 -9.16 4.88
N ASP A 127 -15.61 -9.93 5.96
CA ASP A 127 -16.36 -9.56 7.17
C ASP A 127 -15.65 -8.47 8.01
N TYR A 128 -14.44 -8.06 7.64
CA TYR A 128 -13.69 -7.04 8.38
C TYR A 128 -14.18 -5.63 8.07
N LYS A 129 -14.39 -4.82 9.11
CA LYS A 129 -14.78 -3.41 8.96
C LYS A 129 -13.57 -2.55 8.64
N ILE A 130 -13.38 -2.26 7.35
CA ILE A 130 -12.31 -1.42 6.82
C ILE A 130 -12.92 -0.18 6.18
N GLN A 131 -12.57 1.01 6.65
CA GLN A 131 -13.15 2.28 6.18
C GLN A 131 -12.42 2.81 4.94
N LEU A 132 -11.11 2.56 4.84
CA LEU A 132 -10.29 3.03 3.73
C LEU A 132 -9.23 1.99 3.37
N VAL A 133 -9.09 1.69 2.09
CA VAL A 133 -7.95 0.96 1.54
C VAL A 133 -7.11 1.89 0.68
N LEU A 134 -5.80 1.90 0.90
CA LEU A 134 -4.82 2.62 0.10
C LEU A 134 -4.06 1.63 -0.78
N SER A 135 -4.17 1.82 -2.09
CA SER A 135 -3.61 0.95 -3.12
C SER A 135 -2.78 1.71 -4.16
N GLY A 136 -2.06 0.97 -4.99
CA GLY A 136 -1.27 1.47 -6.13
C GLY A 136 -1.40 0.51 -7.32
N HIS A 137 -0.27 -0.03 -7.79
CA HIS A 137 -0.14 -1.10 -8.78
C HIS A 137 -0.51 -0.76 -10.23
N THR A 138 -1.59 -0.01 -10.45
CA THR A 138 -2.13 0.19 -11.81
C THR A 138 -1.34 1.23 -12.60
N HIS A 139 -0.67 2.15 -11.91
CA HIS A 139 -0.08 3.37 -12.46
C HIS A 139 -1.02 4.18 -13.36
N GLY A 140 -2.34 4.07 -13.14
CA GLY A 140 -3.37 4.65 -14.00
C GLY A 140 -3.39 4.10 -15.43
N GLY A 141 -2.77 2.95 -15.68
CA GLY A 141 -2.60 2.39 -17.02
C GLY A 141 -1.57 3.13 -17.87
N GLN A 142 -0.40 3.43 -17.31
CA GLN A 142 0.68 4.26 -17.88
C GLN A 142 1.11 3.99 -19.33
N MET A 143 0.74 2.87 -19.94
CA MET A 143 1.10 2.51 -21.32
C MET A 143 -0.15 2.36 -22.18
N TYR A 144 -0.37 3.26 -23.13
CA TYR A 144 -1.37 3.07 -24.19
C TYR A 144 -0.83 2.12 -25.28
N PRO A 145 -1.58 1.12 -25.77
CA PRO A 145 -2.97 0.77 -25.44
C PRO A 145 -3.13 -0.26 -24.30
N ILE A 146 -2.06 -0.63 -23.58
CA ILE A 146 -2.08 -1.59 -22.45
C ILE A 146 -3.06 -1.15 -21.34
N ILE A 147 -3.38 0.15 -21.24
CA ILE A 147 -4.42 0.72 -20.37
C ILE A 147 -5.74 -0.05 -20.41
N TRP A 148 -6.17 -0.52 -21.58
CA TRP A 148 -7.43 -1.26 -21.71
C TRP A 148 -7.39 -2.57 -20.92
N LEU A 149 -6.26 -3.29 -20.96
CA LEU A 149 -6.08 -4.51 -20.19
C LEU A 149 -6.04 -4.21 -18.68
N ALA A 150 -5.36 -3.14 -18.26
CA ALA A 150 -5.32 -2.73 -16.86
C ALA A 150 -6.73 -2.41 -16.32
N TYR A 151 -7.58 -1.76 -17.14
CA TYR A 151 -8.98 -1.48 -16.81
C TYR A 151 -9.82 -2.74 -16.62
N PHE A 152 -9.67 -3.75 -17.50
CA PHE A 152 -10.44 -5.00 -17.40
C PHE A 152 -9.95 -5.94 -16.31
N LEU A 153 -8.66 -5.89 -15.96
CA LEU A 153 -8.06 -6.81 -14.98
C LEU A 153 -8.15 -6.31 -13.54
N ASN A 154 -8.46 -5.04 -13.30
CA ASN A 154 -8.49 -4.47 -11.95
C ASN A 154 -9.88 -3.94 -11.58
N PRO A 155 -10.37 -4.19 -10.35
CA PRO A 155 -11.65 -3.67 -9.89
C PRO A 155 -11.65 -2.13 -9.75
N TYR A 156 -10.48 -1.53 -9.55
CA TYR A 156 -10.27 -0.09 -9.40
C TYR A 156 -9.04 0.32 -10.21
N LEU A 157 -9.12 1.41 -10.98
CA LEU A 157 -8.03 1.85 -11.83
C LEU A 157 -7.22 2.97 -11.18
N SER A 158 -7.83 4.10 -10.84
CA SER A 158 -7.13 5.27 -10.28
C SER A 158 -8.11 6.21 -9.58
N GLY A 159 -7.69 6.82 -8.48
CA GLY A 159 -8.49 7.77 -7.71
C GLY A 159 -9.33 7.11 -6.62
N LEU A 160 -10.30 7.87 -6.09
CA LEU A 160 -11.14 7.46 -4.97
C LEU A 160 -12.42 6.78 -5.45
N TYR A 161 -12.69 5.58 -4.94
CA TYR A 161 -13.90 4.82 -5.17
C TYR A 161 -14.61 4.57 -3.85
N GLN A 162 -15.94 4.64 -3.85
CA GLN A 162 -16.75 4.13 -2.76
C GLN A 162 -17.04 2.64 -3.00
N HIS A 163 -16.83 1.82 -1.98
CA HIS A 163 -17.15 0.41 -1.96
C HIS A 163 -18.23 0.17 -0.90
N GLY A 164 -19.40 -0.30 -1.33
CA GLY A 164 -20.53 -0.49 -0.42
C GLY A 164 -21.00 0.83 0.21
N ALA A 165 -21.50 0.77 1.44
CA ALA A 165 -22.12 1.93 2.08
C ALA A 165 -21.11 2.89 2.73
N SER A 166 -20.04 2.38 3.34
CA SER A 166 -19.18 3.15 4.26
C SER A 166 -17.68 2.97 4.04
N SER A 167 -17.28 2.25 3.00
CA SER A 167 -15.88 1.95 2.75
C SER A 167 -15.40 2.60 1.46
N TYR A 168 -14.10 2.90 1.41
CA TYR A 168 -13.48 3.56 0.28
C TYR A 168 -12.18 2.85 -0.13
N VAL A 169 -11.86 2.91 -1.43
CA VAL A 169 -10.56 2.54 -1.97
C VAL A 169 -9.98 3.75 -2.68
N TYR A 170 -8.75 4.11 -2.35
CA TYR A 170 -7.97 5.05 -3.15
C TYR A 170 -6.85 4.31 -3.87
N VAL A 171 -6.83 4.40 -5.20
CA VAL A 171 -5.76 3.81 -6.03
C VAL A 171 -4.85 4.91 -6.53
N SER A 172 -3.62 4.91 -6.05
CA SER A 172 -2.58 5.81 -6.51
C SER A 172 -2.09 5.44 -7.91
N GLN A 173 -1.90 6.46 -8.76
CA GLN A 173 -1.24 6.32 -10.07
C GLN A 173 0.29 6.24 -9.97
N GLY A 174 0.86 6.30 -8.76
CA GLY A 174 2.30 6.26 -8.53
C GLY A 174 3.02 7.57 -8.89
N SER A 175 4.21 7.75 -8.33
CA SER A 175 4.99 8.99 -8.48
C SER A 175 5.86 9.04 -9.74
N VAL A 176 6.20 7.90 -10.35
CA VAL A 176 7.13 7.85 -11.49
C VAL A 176 6.64 6.89 -12.58
N TYR A 177 7.28 5.76 -12.83
CA TYR A 177 6.87 4.73 -13.79
C TYR A 177 7.25 3.36 -13.22
N TYR A 178 6.69 2.29 -13.78
CA TYR A 178 7.24 0.94 -13.58
C TYR A 178 7.85 0.42 -14.89
N GLY A 179 8.99 -0.26 -14.82
CA GLY A 179 9.66 -0.86 -15.97
C GLY A 179 10.18 0.16 -16.99
N PHE A 180 9.37 0.54 -17.98
CA PHE A 180 9.79 1.46 -19.04
C PHE A 180 9.67 2.92 -18.57
N PRO A 181 10.65 3.80 -18.87
CA PRO A 181 10.62 5.22 -18.52
C PRO A 181 9.66 6.03 -19.41
N LEU A 182 8.41 5.59 -19.49
CA LEU A 182 7.36 6.16 -20.32
C LEU A 182 6.06 6.19 -19.53
N ARG A 183 5.37 7.34 -19.57
CA ARG A 183 4.03 7.49 -19.02
C ARG A 183 3.16 8.22 -20.03
N LEU A 184 2.19 7.51 -20.61
CA LEU A 184 1.22 8.00 -21.57
C LEU A 184 -0.19 7.63 -21.10
N GLY A 185 -1.00 8.63 -20.76
CA GLY A 185 -2.40 8.43 -20.35
C GLY A 185 -2.64 8.38 -18.85
N SER A 186 -1.61 8.58 -18.02
CA SER A 186 -1.72 8.75 -16.56
C SER A 186 -0.79 9.87 -16.06
N TYR A 187 -0.97 10.31 -14.82
CA TYR A 187 -0.19 11.39 -14.23
C TYR A 187 0.56 10.93 -12.98
N PRO A 188 1.83 11.36 -12.79
CA PRO A 188 2.53 11.23 -11.53
C PRO A 188 1.74 11.88 -10.39
N GLU A 189 1.66 11.22 -9.24
CA GLU A 189 0.97 11.80 -8.09
C GLU A 189 1.59 11.43 -6.74
N ILE A 190 1.44 12.36 -5.80
CA ILE A 190 1.66 12.15 -4.36
C ILE A 190 0.35 12.62 -3.69
N PRO A 191 -0.54 11.69 -3.30
CA PRO A 191 -1.87 12.06 -2.82
C PRO A 191 -1.83 12.66 -1.41
N ASN A 192 -2.63 13.70 -1.20
CA ASN A 192 -2.94 14.22 0.13
C ASN A 192 -4.38 13.84 0.51
N ILE A 193 -4.52 12.90 1.46
CA ILE A 193 -5.82 12.40 1.92
C ILE A 193 -6.11 12.99 3.29
N VAL A 194 -7.20 13.77 3.38
CA VAL A 194 -7.65 14.40 4.62
C VAL A 194 -8.80 13.59 5.20
N LEU A 195 -8.56 12.99 6.37
CA LEU A 195 -9.59 12.28 7.13
C LEU A 195 -10.39 13.27 7.96
N ARG A 196 -11.70 13.04 8.09
CA ARG A 196 -12.61 13.86 8.90
C ARG A 196 -13.44 12.96 9.80
N SER A 197 -13.59 13.35 11.06
CA SER A 197 -14.63 12.79 11.92
C SER A 197 -15.99 13.27 11.41
N VAL A 198 -16.99 12.40 11.49
CA VAL A 198 -18.39 12.74 11.24
C VAL A 198 -19.09 12.98 12.56
#